data_AF-A0A1I2MWM7-F1
#
_entry.id   AF-A0A1I2MWM7-F1
#
_cell.length_a   1.000
_cell.length_b   1.000
_cell.length_c   1.000
_cell.angle_alpha   90.00
_cell.angle_beta   90.00
_cell.angle_gamma   90.00
#
_symmetry.space_group_name_H-M   'P 1'
#
loop_
_entity.id
_entity.type
_entity.pdbx_description
1 polymer ?
#
loop_
_entity_poly.entity_id
_entity_poly.type
_entity_poly.pdbx_seq_one_letter_code
_entity_poly.pdbx_strand_id
1 'polypeptide(L)'
;MPLEVMNSPFNQDQADLLNRLLPTLNEKQKIWLSGYLSSAATEADTAVQVPETGGQIQETTVEATREITILFGSHTGNCQALADEYAAKLKEQDYQVTVSSMDDFKPKALKKVEDLLVLTSTHGDGDPPDNALSFYDFLFSKRAPKLDGVRFSVLSLGDSSYEFFCQTGKDIDQKLEELGAERIYPRVDCDLDFEEPAGEWFDGVLALLNEQKSAGGTQAPSGNTQTVHADDTPVYSRAHPFHAEILENINLNGRGSNKETRHLELDLEGSNLSYEPGDSLAIFPENDESLVDQLIKEMGWNPEESVPINKDGEIRSLREALLSTYETTCLTKPLLEKAQTLTDNEQLAEILQDPEQWKAYIYGRDVLDFVRDFGPWKGTVQDFIGILRKIPVRLYSIASSQAANPDEVHLTIGALRYEAHGRQRLGVCSIQCAERANHGDQLSVFVQKNPNFKLPENPDAPVLMIGAGTGVAPYRSFLEEREETEASGKNWLFFGEQHFVSDFLYQVEWQRWLQEGVLTNMDVAFSRDNEEKVYVQHRLLEKSAEVYQWLEDGTYVYVCGDEKYMAKDVHEALITIAEKEGNMSREDAESYIDHLRKEKRYQRDVY
;
A
#
# COMPACT_ATOMS: atom_id res chain seq x y z
N MET A 1 -13.50 18.36 -52.83
CA MET A 1 -13.03 19.73 -53.15
C MET A 1 -12.28 20.24 -51.93
N PRO A 2 -11.14 20.92 -52.10
CA PRO A 2 -10.51 21.61 -50.97
C PRO A 2 -11.44 22.71 -50.46
N LEU A 3 -11.48 22.88 -49.15
CA LEU A 3 -12.13 24.00 -48.49
C LEU A 3 -11.31 25.27 -48.80
N GLU A 4 -11.94 26.25 -49.41
CA GLU A 4 -11.38 27.58 -49.61
C GLU A 4 -12.17 28.56 -48.76
N VAL A 5 -11.55 29.68 -48.37
CA VAL A 5 -12.22 30.73 -47.57
C VAL A 5 -13.47 31.27 -48.29
N MET A 6 -13.50 31.23 -49.63
CA MET A 6 -14.63 31.68 -50.44
C MET A 6 -15.77 30.65 -50.57
N ASN A 7 -15.54 29.37 -50.20
CA ASN A 7 -16.52 28.29 -50.37
C ASN A 7 -16.88 27.58 -49.06
N SER A 8 -16.37 28.06 -47.92
CA SER A 8 -16.56 27.46 -46.59
C SER A 8 -16.61 28.56 -45.51
N PRO A 9 -17.20 28.30 -44.33
CA PRO A 9 -17.28 29.29 -43.24
C PRO A 9 -15.97 29.45 -42.44
N PHE A 10 -14.88 28.81 -42.88
CA PHE A 10 -13.61 28.76 -42.15
C PHE A 10 -12.63 29.85 -42.61
N ASN A 11 -11.85 30.39 -41.68
CA ASN A 11 -10.74 31.29 -42.05
C ASN A 11 -9.59 30.51 -42.73
N GLN A 12 -8.58 31.21 -43.24
CA GLN A 12 -7.50 30.59 -44.02
C GLN A 12 -6.77 29.48 -43.25
N ASP A 13 -6.38 29.74 -42.00
CA ASP A 13 -5.65 28.77 -41.17
C ASP A 13 -6.52 27.54 -40.84
N GLN A 14 -7.81 27.74 -40.58
CA GLN A 14 -8.77 26.67 -40.32
C GLN A 14 -9.03 25.81 -41.56
N ALA A 15 -9.19 26.45 -42.72
CA ALA A 15 -9.38 25.75 -43.99
C ALA A 15 -8.14 24.91 -44.34
N ASP A 16 -6.94 25.43 -44.10
CA ASP A 16 -5.67 24.72 -44.35
C ASP A 16 -5.50 23.51 -43.41
N LEU A 17 -5.86 23.64 -42.13
CA LEU A 17 -5.87 22.52 -41.19
C LEU A 17 -6.86 21.43 -41.58
N LEU A 18 -8.09 21.80 -41.95
CA LEU A 18 -9.13 20.85 -42.37
C LEU A 18 -8.78 20.16 -43.68
N ASN A 19 -8.20 20.88 -44.65
CA ASN A 19 -7.72 20.30 -45.90
C ASN A 19 -6.56 19.30 -45.71
N ARG A 20 -5.75 19.47 -44.65
CA ARG A 20 -4.69 18.51 -44.30
C ARG A 20 -5.24 17.29 -43.55
N LEU A 21 -6.24 17.47 -42.69
CA LEU A 21 -6.78 16.43 -41.83
C LEU A 21 -7.82 15.55 -42.54
N LEU A 22 -8.80 16.13 -43.23
CA LEU A 22 -9.92 15.35 -43.80
C LEU A 22 -9.51 14.22 -44.76
N PRO A 23 -8.44 14.36 -45.58
CA PRO A 23 -7.97 13.26 -46.42
C PRO A 23 -7.27 12.13 -45.67
N THR A 24 -6.76 12.36 -44.44
CA THR A 24 -6.07 11.33 -43.64
C THR A 24 -7.03 10.46 -42.84
N LEU A 25 -8.31 10.83 -42.79
CA LEU A 25 -9.33 10.11 -42.02
C LEU A 25 -9.98 8.98 -42.84
N ASN A 26 -10.19 7.85 -42.17
CA ASN A 26 -11.02 6.76 -42.70
C ASN A 26 -12.52 6.99 -42.41
N GLU A 27 -13.40 6.18 -43.01
CA GLU A 27 -14.86 6.36 -42.89
C GLU A 27 -15.37 6.26 -41.44
N LYS A 28 -14.81 5.37 -40.61
CA LYS A 28 -15.19 5.28 -39.20
C LYS A 28 -14.82 6.56 -38.42
N GLN A 29 -13.63 7.10 -38.70
CA GLN A 29 -13.16 8.35 -38.08
C GLN A 29 -13.97 9.56 -38.53
N LYS A 30 -14.40 9.61 -39.79
CA LYS A 30 -15.29 10.68 -40.29
C LYS A 30 -16.66 10.63 -39.64
N ILE A 31 -17.25 9.44 -39.49
CA ILE A 31 -18.55 9.25 -38.81
C ILE A 31 -18.45 9.68 -37.35
N TRP A 32 -17.38 9.27 -36.66
CA TRP A 32 -17.15 9.65 -35.26
C TRP A 32 -16.96 11.17 -35.10
N LEU A 33 -16.12 11.79 -35.94
CA LEU A 33 -15.84 13.22 -35.90
C LEU A 33 -17.10 14.05 -36.22
N SER A 34 -17.93 13.58 -37.16
CA SER A 34 -19.23 14.20 -37.44
C SER A 34 -20.14 14.16 -36.21
N GLY A 35 -20.21 13.04 -35.49
CA GLY A 35 -21.00 12.91 -34.26
C GLY A 35 -20.50 13.84 -33.15
N TYR A 36 -19.17 13.89 -32.96
CA TYR A 36 -18.53 14.76 -31.97
C TYR A 36 -18.79 16.26 -32.23
N LEU A 37 -18.70 16.70 -33.49
CA LEU A 37 -18.97 18.10 -33.86
C LEU A 37 -20.46 18.43 -33.77
N SER A 38 -21.34 17.47 -34.08
CA SER A 38 -22.79 17.63 -33.91
C SER A 38 -23.19 17.70 -32.44
N SER A 39 -22.57 16.93 -31.55
CA SER A 39 -22.87 17.01 -30.10
C SER A 39 -22.36 18.32 -29.50
N ALA A 40 -21.16 18.77 -29.90
CA ALA A 40 -20.56 20.02 -29.42
C ALA A 40 -21.31 21.28 -29.88
N ALA A 41 -22.04 21.22 -31.01
CA ALA A 41 -22.85 22.34 -31.51
C ALA A 41 -24.21 22.51 -30.82
N THR A 42 -24.64 21.53 -30.00
CA THR A 42 -25.95 21.58 -29.31
C THR A 42 -25.95 22.45 -28.05
N GLU A 43 -24.79 22.91 -27.57
CA GLU A 43 -24.68 23.76 -26.36
C GLU A 43 -24.65 25.27 -26.64
N ALA A 44 -24.73 25.71 -27.90
CA ALA A 44 -24.71 27.14 -28.21
C ALA A 44 -25.68 27.53 -29.34
N ASP A 45 -26.71 28.28 -28.95
CA ASP A 45 -27.65 29.06 -29.78
C ASP A 45 -28.65 28.29 -30.66
N THR A 46 -29.95 28.43 -30.34
CA THR A 46 -30.91 29.10 -31.25
C THR A 46 -32.25 29.40 -30.58
N ALA A 47 -32.65 30.67 -30.70
CA ALA A 47 -34.00 31.16 -30.52
C ALA A 47 -34.74 31.20 -31.87
N VAL A 48 -36.09 31.05 -31.80
CA VAL A 48 -37.13 31.39 -32.83
C VAL A 48 -37.30 30.33 -33.95
N GLN A 49 -38.46 29.78 -34.36
CA GLN A 49 -39.91 30.02 -34.22
C GLN A 49 -40.70 28.71 -34.48
N VAL A 50 -41.82 28.51 -33.79
CA VAL A 50 -42.71 27.31 -33.87
C VAL A 50 -43.94 27.62 -34.76
N PRO A 51 -44.43 26.70 -35.63
CA PRO A 51 -45.84 26.66 -35.99
C PRO A 51 -46.60 25.83 -34.97
N GLU A 52 -47.63 26.44 -34.40
CA GLU A 52 -48.52 25.90 -33.36
C GLU A 52 -48.94 24.45 -33.60
N THR A 53 -48.60 23.57 -32.66
CA THR A 53 -49.43 22.42 -32.30
C THR A 53 -49.31 22.22 -30.80
N GLY A 54 -50.42 22.41 -30.09
CA GLY A 54 -50.49 22.34 -28.64
C GLY A 54 -50.16 20.95 -28.13
N GLY A 55 -49.00 20.82 -27.50
CA GLY A 55 -48.63 19.71 -26.64
C GLY A 55 -47.82 20.27 -25.47
N GLN A 56 -48.28 20.03 -24.25
CA GLN A 56 -47.56 20.44 -23.04
C GLN A 56 -46.20 19.74 -23.01
N ILE A 57 -45.11 20.52 -23.10
CA ILE A 57 -43.75 20.04 -22.85
C ILE A 57 -43.53 20.15 -21.34
N GLN A 58 -43.44 19.00 -20.66
CA GLN A 58 -42.79 18.92 -19.36
C GLN A 58 -41.29 19.12 -19.59
N GLU A 59 -40.71 20.15 -19.00
CA GLU A 59 -39.26 20.30 -18.88
C GLU A 59 -38.74 19.14 -18.02
N THR A 60 -38.12 18.13 -18.64
CA THR A 60 -37.21 17.23 -17.93
C THR A 60 -35.94 18.01 -17.61
N THR A 61 -35.87 18.55 -16.39
CA THR A 61 -34.61 18.93 -15.76
C THR A 61 -33.74 17.68 -15.65
N VAL A 62 -32.62 17.65 -16.38
CA VAL A 62 -31.54 16.70 -16.11
C VAL A 62 -30.91 17.15 -14.79
N GLU A 63 -31.20 16.47 -13.70
CA GLU A 63 -30.49 16.69 -12.44
C GLU A 63 -29.00 16.38 -12.67
N ALA A 64 -28.14 17.36 -12.44
CA ALA A 64 -26.70 17.16 -12.46
C ALA A 64 -26.34 16.23 -11.28
N THR A 65 -25.95 14.99 -11.59
CA THR A 65 -25.38 14.07 -10.61
C THR A 65 -24.10 14.68 -10.06
N ARG A 66 -23.98 14.75 -8.73
CA ARG A 66 -22.80 15.32 -8.09
C ARG A 66 -21.53 14.56 -8.49
N GLU A 67 -20.45 15.29 -8.76
CA GLU A 67 -19.15 14.67 -9.07
C GLU A 67 -18.53 14.10 -7.78
N ILE A 68 -18.09 12.84 -7.85
CA ILE A 68 -17.38 12.16 -6.77
C ILE A 68 -15.88 12.25 -7.02
N THR A 69 -15.15 12.89 -6.12
CA THR A 69 -13.68 12.88 -6.09
C THR A 69 -13.21 11.87 -5.06
N ILE A 70 -12.37 10.92 -5.48
CA ILE A 70 -11.68 9.98 -4.59
C ILE A 70 -10.22 10.41 -4.47
N LEU A 71 -9.79 10.74 -3.25
CA LEU A 71 -8.39 11.02 -2.93
C LEU A 71 -7.78 9.88 -2.14
N PHE A 72 -6.60 9.41 -2.55
CA PHE A 72 -5.90 8.35 -1.84
C PHE A 72 -4.52 8.75 -1.33
N GLY A 73 -4.20 8.32 -0.11
CA GLY A 73 -2.87 8.36 0.52
C GLY A 73 -2.41 6.94 0.81
N SER A 74 -1.36 6.47 0.13
CA SER A 74 -0.94 5.07 0.20
C SER A 74 0.57 4.93 0.16
N HIS A 75 1.12 4.15 1.09
CA HIS A 75 2.53 3.75 1.06
C HIS A 75 2.72 2.48 0.23
N THR A 76 2.03 1.40 0.61
CA THR A 76 2.13 0.07 -0.01
C THR A 76 1.07 -0.23 -1.08
N GLY A 77 0.34 0.78 -1.56
CA GLY A 77 -0.65 0.66 -2.63
C GLY A 77 -2.05 0.20 -2.22
N ASN A 78 -2.29 -0.24 -0.98
CA ASN A 78 -3.61 -0.74 -0.54
C ASN A 78 -4.75 0.28 -0.73
N CYS A 79 -4.55 1.54 -0.31
CA CYS A 79 -5.57 2.57 -0.48
C CYS A 79 -5.78 2.96 -1.94
N GLN A 80 -4.73 2.85 -2.77
CA GLN A 80 -4.85 3.11 -4.20
C GLN A 80 -5.68 2.01 -4.88
N ALA A 81 -5.42 0.74 -4.59
CA ALA A 81 -6.18 -0.38 -5.12
C ALA A 81 -7.67 -0.28 -4.77
N LEU A 82 -7.99 0.03 -3.50
CA LEU A 82 -9.38 0.27 -3.07
C LEU A 82 -10.00 1.49 -3.78
N ALA A 83 -9.26 2.57 -3.97
CA ALA A 83 -9.75 3.76 -4.66
C ALA A 83 -10.11 3.45 -6.12
N ASP A 84 -9.27 2.67 -6.81
CA ASP A 84 -9.50 2.25 -8.20
C ASP A 84 -10.70 1.29 -8.30
N GLU A 85 -10.80 0.31 -7.38
CA GLU A 85 -11.93 -0.62 -7.31
C GLU A 85 -13.26 0.12 -7.08
N TYR A 86 -13.30 1.01 -6.09
CA TYR A 86 -14.51 1.76 -5.75
C TYR A 86 -14.88 2.77 -6.82
N ALA A 87 -13.91 3.36 -7.51
CA ALA A 87 -14.17 4.19 -8.67
C ALA A 87 -14.80 3.40 -9.81
N ALA A 88 -14.35 2.16 -10.08
CA ALA A 88 -14.97 1.29 -11.08
C ALA A 88 -16.43 0.98 -10.71
N LYS A 89 -16.68 0.55 -9.47
CA LYS A 89 -18.04 0.27 -8.95
C LYS A 89 -18.96 1.50 -9.02
N LEU A 90 -18.47 2.69 -8.70
CA LEU A 90 -19.26 3.92 -8.80
C LEU A 90 -19.57 4.30 -10.25
N LYS A 91 -18.62 4.13 -11.18
CA LYS A 91 -18.84 4.36 -12.61
C LYS A 91 -19.88 3.41 -13.20
N GLU A 92 -19.92 2.16 -12.74
CA GLU A 92 -20.97 1.19 -13.11
C GLU A 92 -22.38 1.62 -12.66
N GLN A 93 -22.48 2.51 -11.65
CA GLN A 93 -23.73 3.10 -11.16
C GLN A 93 -24.01 4.49 -11.77
N ASP A 94 -23.36 4.82 -12.89
CA ASP A 94 -23.49 6.09 -13.64
C ASP A 94 -23.10 7.33 -12.82
N TYR A 95 -22.18 7.22 -11.86
CA TYR A 95 -21.58 8.39 -11.21
C TYR A 95 -20.41 8.96 -12.04
N GLN A 96 -20.25 10.29 -12.03
CA GLN A 96 -19.03 10.92 -12.50
C GLN A 96 -17.97 10.84 -11.40
N VAL A 97 -16.85 10.16 -11.68
CA VAL A 97 -15.82 9.88 -10.68
C VAL A 97 -14.44 10.30 -11.17
N THR A 98 -13.76 11.09 -10.35
CA THR A 98 -12.36 11.46 -10.51
C THR A 98 -11.54 10.82 -9.39
N VAL A 99 -10.43 10.17 -9.71
CA VAL A 99 -9.50 9.56 -8.75
C VAL A 99 -8.16 10.28 -8.84
N SER A 100 -7.54 10.60 -7.70
CA SER A 100 -6.23 11.25 -7.64
C SER A 100 -5.46 10.83 -6.40
N SER A 101 -4.14 10.67 -6.54
CA SER A 101 -3.22 10.71 -5.40
C SER A 101 -3.31 12.09 -4.75
N MET A 102 -3.09 12.16 -3.43
CA MET A 102 -3.19 13.39 -2.66
C MET A 102 -2.12 14.44 -3.01
N ASP A 103 -0.91 14.02 -3.42
CA ASP A 103 0.17 14.88 -3.89
C ASP A 103 -0.05 15.46 -5.29
N ASP A 104 -0.72 14.70 -6.17
CA ASP A 104 -1.12 15.14 -7.51
C ASP A 104 -2.36 16.06 -7.47
N PHE A 105 -3.16 15.98 -6.40
CA PHE A 105 -4.36 16.79 -6.24
C PHE A 105 -4.01 18.25 -5.89
N LYS A 106 -4.54 19.21 -6.67
CA LYS A 106 -4.35 20.64 -6.41
C LYS A 106 -5.21 21.08 -5.22
N PRO A 107 -4.66 21.41 -4.04
CA PRO A 107 -5.49 21.60 -2.84
C PRO A 107 -6.45 22.82 -2.91
N LYS A 108 -6.15 23.80 -3.77
CA LYS A 108 -7.06 24.93 -4.04
C LYS A 108 -8.36 24.52 -4.75
N ALA A 109 -8.41 23.34 -5.36
CA ALA A 109 -9.60 22.79 -5.99
C ALA A 109 -10.58 22.20 -4.96
N LEU A 110 -10.16 21.96 -3.71
CA LEU A 110 -10.97 21.32 -2.67
C LEU A 110 -12.32 22.03 -2.43
N LYS A 111 -12.34 23.38 -2.52
CA LYS A 111 -13.56 24.19 -2.39
C LYS A 111 -14.59 24.00 -3.53
N LYS A 112 -14.21 23.33 -4.61
CA LYS A 112 -15.06 23.04 -5.77
C LYS A 112 -15.50 21.58 -5.81
N VAL A 113 -14.94 20.74 -4.95
CA VAL A 113 -15.33 19.33 -4.86
C VAL A 113 -16.74 19.27 -4.30
N GLU A 114 -17.56 18.38 -4.85
CA GLU A 114 -18.91 18.17 -4.37
C GLU A 114 -18.95 17.03 -3.35
N ASP A 115 -18.65 15.81 -3.79
CA ASP A 115 -18.55 14.65 -2.90
C ASP A 115 -17.10 14.15 -2.86
N LEU A 116 -16.55 14.03 -1.66
CA LEU A 116 -15.15 13.68 -1.41
C LEU A 116 -15.05 12.36 -0.64
N LEU A 117 -14.50 11.33 -1.28
CA LEU A 117 -14.13 10.11 -0.59
C LEU A 117 -12.62 10.12 -0.34
N VAL A 118 -12.20 9.98 0.92
CA VAL A 118 -10.79 9.93 1.29
C VAL A 118 -10.43 8.53 1.73
N LEU A 119 -9.43 7.92 1.10
CA LEU A 119 -8.85 6.65 1.50
C LEU A 119 -7.39 6.89 1.90
N THR A 120 -7.03 6.75 3.18
CA THR A 120 -5.65 6.97 3.61
C THR A 120 -5.16 5.89 4.54
N SER A 121 -3.89 5.54 4.40
CA SER A 121 -3.16 4.76 5.40
C SER A 121 -2.51 5.69 6.43
N THR A 122 -1.99 5.12 7.52
CA THR A 122 -1.15 5.81 8.52
C THR A 122 0.17 5.05 8.65
N HIS A 123 1.28 5.78 8.77
CA HIS A 123 2.64 5.22 8.85
C HIS A 123 3.37 5.63 10.12
N GLY A 124 4.34 4.82 10.53
CA GLY A 124 5.24 5.09 11.66
C GLY A 124 4.51 5.57 12.93
N ASP A 125 4.85 6.78 13.36
CA ASP A 125 4.38 7.40 14.59
C ASP A 125 3.08 8.23 14.39
N GLY A 126 2.19 7.76 13.50
CA GLY A 126 0.91 8.43 13.21
C GLY A 126 0.94 9.37 11.99
N ASP A 127 2.02 9.33 11.22
CA ASP A 127 2.27 10.22 10.10
C ASP A 127 1.48 9.82 8.84
N PRO A 128 1.11 10.78 7.99
CA PRO A 128 0.53 10.49 6.69
C PRO A 128 1.54 9.76 5.78
N PRO A 129 1.06 8.97 4.80
CA PRO A 129 1.88 8.43 3.72
C PRO A 129 2.62 9.54 2.98
N ASP A 130 3.77 9.19 2.37
CA ASP A 130 4.60 10.16 1.64
C ASP A 130 3.81 10.92 0.56
N ASN A 131 2.95 10.21 -0.20
CA ASN A 131 2.11 10.80 -1.23
C ASN A 131 0.87 11.58 -0.68
N ALA A 132 0.71 11.65 0.64
CA ALA A 132 -0.37 12.39 1.32
C ALA A 132 0.12 13.58 2.15
N LEU A 133 1.42 13.61 2.49
CA LEU A 133 2.01 14.60 3.41
C LEU A 133 1.70 16.05 3.00
N SER A 134 1.87 16.40 1.72
CA SER A 134 1.64 17.77 1.25
C SER A 134 0.18 18.23 1.33
N PHE A 135 -0.77 17.32 1.08
CA PHE A 135 -2.20 17.57 1.22
C PHE A 135 -2.58 17.70 2.70
N TYR A 136 -2.06 16.81 3.53
CA TYR A 136 -2.22 16.83 4.98
C TYR A 136 -1.77 18.18 5.56
N ASP A 137 -0.53 18.59 5.29
CA ASP A 137 0.01 19.88 5.74
C ASP A 137 -0.83 21.07 5.26
N PHE A 138 -1.32 21.03 4.02
CA PHE A 138 -2.20 22.07 3.49
C PHE A 138 -3.50 22.16 4.27
N LEU A 139 -4.15 21.03 4.56
CA LEU A 139 -5.43 20.93 5.26
C LEU A 139 -5.33 21.48 6.69
N PHE A 140 -4.19 21.28 7.35
CA PHE A 140 -3.89 21.80 8.69
C PHE A 140 -3.35 23.24 8.69
N SER A 141 -2.96 23.78 7.53
CA SER A 141 -2.47 25.15 7.42
C SER A 141 -3.58 26.20 7.48
N LYS A 142 -3.20 27.45 7.80
CA LYS A 142 -4.10 28.63 7.72
C LYS A 142 -4.61 28.94 6.30
N ARG A 143 -4.11 28.24 5.28
CA ARG A 143 -4.51 28.42 3.86
C ARG A 143 -5.67 27.52 3.44
N ALA A 144 -6.07 26.55 4.29
CA ALA A 144 -7.19 25.67 4.01
C ALA A 144 -8.49 26.49 3.84
N PRO A 145 -9.25 26.28 2.75
CA PRO A 145 -10.50 27.00 2.54
C PRO A 145 -11.60 26.44 3.44
N LYS A 146 -12.67 27.22 3.64
CA LYS A 146 -13.94 26.66 4.11
C LYS A 146 -14.52 25.73 3.03
N LEU A 147 -15.15 24.65 3.47
CA LEU A 147 -15.66 23.57 2.64
C LEU A 147 -17.19 23.51 2.67
N ASP A 148 -17.84 24.68 2.71
CA ASP A 148 -19.30 24.79 2.70
C ASP A 148 -19.87 24.13 1.43
N GLY A 149 -20.73 23.11 1.60
CA GLY A 149 -21.36 22.38 0.50
C GLY A 149 -20.56 21.18 -0.05
N VAL A 150 -19.35 20.96 0.47
CA VAL A 150 -18.59 19.72 0.26
C VAL A 150 -19.17 18.66 1.20
N ARG A 151 -19.39 17.45 0.67
CA ARG A 151 -19.73 16.29 1.49
C ARG A 151 -18.60 15.30 1.46
N PHE A 152 -18.38 14.54 2.53
CA PHE A 152 -17.24 13.64 2.58
C PHE A 152 -17.47 12.35 3.37
N SER A 153 -16.64 11.34 3.13
CA SER A 153 -16.45 10.20 4.02
C SER A 153 -15.01 9.72 3.96
N VAL A 154 -14.51 9.15 5.06
CA VAL A 154 -13.12 8.72 5.19
C VAL A 154 -13.05 7.22 5.49
N LEU A 155 -12.24 6.50 4.73
CA LEU A 155 -11.79 5.16 5.04
C LEU A 155 -10.32 5.23 5.46
N SER A 156 -10.02 4.80 6.67
CA SER A 156 -8.67 4.82 7.22
C SER A 156 -8.12 3.41 7.34
N LEU A 157 -6.92 3.16 6.83
CA LEU A 157 -6.21 1.90 6.99
C LEU A 157 -5.07 2.09 8.00
N GLY A 158 -4.92 1.18 8.95
CA GLY A 158 -3.86 1.20 9.94
C GLY A 158 -3.61 -0.16 10.56
N ASP A 159 -2.78 -0.20 11.59
CA ASP A 159 -2.51 -1.41 12.37
C ASP A 159 -2.75 -1.13 13.85
N SER A 160 -3.65 -1.90 14.47
CA SER A 160 -4.01 -1.71 15.87
C SER A 160 -2.92 -2.11 16.87
N SER A 161 -1.81 -2.69 16.40
CA SER A 161 -0.61 -2.89 17.22
C SER A 161 0.17 -1.59 17.46
N TYR A 162 -0.07 -0.54 16.67
CA TYR A 162 0.58 0.76 16.81
C TYR A 162 -0.24 1.70 17.70
N GLU A 163 0.44 2.64 18.36
CA GLU A 163 -0.19 3.64 19.22
C GLU A 163 -1.17 4.53 18.45
N PHE A 164 -0.75 5.00 17.28
CA PHE A 164 -1.49 5.95 16.46
C PHE A 164 -2.32 5.24 15.37
N PHE A 165 -3.06 4.20 15.78
CA PHE A 165 -3.93 3.43 14.88
C PHE A 165 -4.89 4.35 14.10
N CYS A 166 -4.80 4.34 12.76
CA CYS A 166 -5.63 5.14 11.84
C CYS A 166 -5.58 6.67 12.10
N GLN A 167 -4.51 7.19 12.69
CA GLN A 167 -4.42 8.58 13.12
C GLN A 167 -4.58 9.58 11.97
N THR A 168 -3.94 9.33 10.83
CA THR A 168 -4.06 10.21 9.64
C THR A 168 -5.51 10.33 9.15
N GLY A 169 -6.25 9.22 9.08
CA GLY A 169 -7.64 9.23 8.66
C GLY A 169 -8.55 9.91 9.68
N LYS A 170 -8.29 9.73 10.99
CA LYS A 170 -8.98 10.45 12.08
C LYS A 170 -8.76 11.95 11.97
N ASP A 171 -7.52 12.36 11.74
CA ASP A 171 -7.12 13.75 11.62
C ASP A 171 -7.76 14.42 10.40
N ILE A 172 -7.75 13.76 9.24
CA ILE A 172 -8.41 14.28 8.03
C ILE A 172 -9.94 14.35 8.23
N ASP A 173 -10.58 13.31 8.77
CA ASP A 173 -12.04 13.29 8.99
C ASP A 173 -12.48 14.44 9.91
N GLN A 174 -11.80 14.59 11.05
CA GLN A 174 -12.08 15.69 11.97
C GLN A 174 -11.82 17.04 11.30
N LYS A 175 -10.73 17.16 10.54
CA LYS A 175 -10.36 18.43 9.94
C LYS A 175 -11.30 18.88 8.84
N LEU A 176 -11.82 17.96 8.03
CA LEU A 176 -12.83 18.25 7.01
C LEU A 176 -14.13 18.79 7.63
N GLU A 177 -14.56 18.19 8.74
CA GLU A 177 -15.72 18.67 9.51
C GLU A 177 -15.48 20.06 10.12
N GLU A 178 -14.31 20.31 10.72
CA GLU A 178 -13.92 21.63 11.24
C GLU A 178 -13.92 22.73 10.16
N LEU A 179 -13.61 22.36 8.92
CA LEU A 179 -13.61 23.27 7.77
C LEU A 179 -15.01 23.48 7.16
N GLY A 180 -16.04 22.79 7.66
CA GLY A 180 -17.45 22.98 7.27
C GLY A 180 -18.00 21.96 6.26
N ALA A 181 -17.26 20.89 5.95
CA ALA A 181 -17.76 19.81 5.10
C ALA A 181 -18.77 18.93 5.88
N GLU A 182 -19.73 18.34 5.17
CA GLU A 182 -20.76 17.47 5.75
C GLU A 182 -20.43 15.99 5.56
N ARG A 183 -20.48 15.20 6.64
CA ARG A 183 -20.15 13.78 6.56
C ARG A 183 -21.32 12.98 5.95
N ILE A 184 -21.06 12.26 4.85
CA ILE A 184 -22.02 11.37 4.17
C ILE A 184 -22.22 10.10 4.99
N TYR A 185 -21.12 9.40 5.27
CA TYR A 185 -21.10 8.14 6.01
C TYR A 185 -20.01 8.19 7.08
N PRO A 186 -20.20 7.59 8.27
CA PRO A 186 -19.19 7.57 9.32
C PRO A 186 -17.83 7.07 8.83
N ARG A 187 -16.75 7.64 9.39
CA ARG A 187 -15.40 7.11 9.16
C ARG A 187 -15.32 5.66 9.62
N VAL A 188 -14.65 4.82 8.84
CA VAL A 188 -14.30 3.45 9.24
C VAL A 188 -12.78 3.35 9.38
N ASP A 189 -12.34 2.84 10.53
CA ASP A 189 -10.94 2.60 10.88
C ASP A 189 -10.66 1.09 10.70
N CYS A 190 -9.96 0.73 9.63
CA CYS A 190 -9.62 -0.65 9.28
C CYS A 190 -8.26 -1.06 9.85
N ASP A 191 -8.18 -2.28 10.38
CA ASP A 191 -6.92 -2.95 10.70
C ASP A 191 -6.36 -3.67 9.45
N LEU A 192 -5.28 -4.45 9.58
CA LEU A 192 -4.62 -5.11 8.43
C LEU A 192 -5.51 -6.08 7.64
N ASP A 193 -6.59 -6.58 8.24
CA ASP A 193 -7.69 -7.35 7.62
C ASP A 193 -8.83 -6.42 7.15
N PHE A 194 -8.47 -5.40 6.37
CA PHE A 194 -9.32 -4.27 6.04
C PHE A 194 -10.44 -4.57 5.05
N GLU A 195 -10.41 -5.69 4.31
CA GLU A 195 -11.25 -5.91 3.13
C GLU A 195 -12.74 -5.88 3.47
N GLU A 196 -13.13 -6.61 4.51
CA GLU A 196 -14.52 -6.70 4.95
C GLU A 196 -15.02 -5.36 5.51
N PRO A 197 -14.33 -4.70 6.48
CA PRO A 197 -14.72 -3.35 6.92
C PRO A 197 -14.72 -2.29 5.82
N ALA A 198 -13.78 -2.36 4.87
CA ALA A 198 -13.72 -1.43 3.74
C ALA A 198 -14.89 -1.62 2.78
N GLY A 199 -15.28 -2.87 2.51
CA GLY A 199 -16.46 -3.19 1.70
C GLY A 199 -17.73 -2.69 2.35
N GLU A 200 -17.91 -2.94 3.65
CA GLU A 200 -19.06 -2.44 4.42
C GLU A 200 -19.15 -0.90 4.42
N TRP A 201 -18.01 -0.22 4.55
CA TRP A 201 -17.95 1.24 4.42
C TRP A 201 -18.42 1.70 3.04
N PHE A 202 -17.90 1.09 1.98
CA PHE A 202 -18.25 1.47 0.61
C PHE A 202 -19.73 1.22 0.31
N ASP A 203 -20.27 0.07 0.72
CA ASP A 203 -21.68 -0.26 0.57
C ASP A 203 -22.57 0.74 1.31
N GLY A 204 -22.17 1.16 2.51
CA GLY A 204 -22.84 2.20 3.28
C GLY A 204 -22.83 3.57 2.61
N VAL A 205 -21.68 3.99 2.07
CA VAL A 205 -21.55 5.22 1.27
C VAL A 205 -22.44 5.15 0.03
N LEU A 206 -22.37 4.05 -0.71
CA LEU A 206 -23.11 3.85 -1.95
C LEU A 206 -24.63 3.87 -1.72
N ALA A 207 -25.10 3.25 -0.64
CA ALA A 207 -26.52 3.28 -0.26
C ALA A 207 -27.02 4.72 -0.08
N LEU A 208 -26.28 5.56 0.65
CA LEU A 208 -26.65 6.96 0.90
C LEU A 208 -26.56 7.83 -0.35
N LEU A 209 -25.55 7.61 -1.19
CA LEU A 209 -25.45 8.29 -2.50
C LEU A 209 -26.64 7.94 -3.40
N ASN A 210 -27.09 6.68 -3.38
CA ASN A 210 -28.22 6.20 -4.16
C ASN A 210 -29.57 6.70 -3.63
N GLU A 211 -29.76 6.77 -2.31
CA GLU A 211 -30.95 7.35 -1.70
C GLU A 211 -31.13 8.80 -2.12
N GLN A 212 -30.05 9.57 -2.17
CA GLN A 212 -30.07 10.97 -2.57
C GLN A 212 -30.26 11.16 -4.08
N LYS A 213 -29.69 10.26 -4.90
CA LYS A 213 -29.99 10.18 -6.35
C LYS A 213 -31.46 9.88 -6.61
N SER A 214 -32.08 9.04 -5.78
CA SER A 214 -33.49 8.65 -5.88
C SER A 214 -34.46 9.69 -5.30
N ALA A 215 -34.01 10.51 -4.34
CA ALA A 215 -34.80 11.61 -3.78
C ALA A 215 -35.03 12.77 -4.77
N GLY A 216 -34.29 12.82 -5.88
CA GLY A 216 -34.46 13.77 -6.99
C GLY A 216 -35.15 13.22 -8.25
N GLY A 217 -35.26 11.88 -8.39
CA GLY A 217 -35.83 11.25 -9.59
C GLY A 217 -36.66 10.01 -9.28
N THR A 218 -37.97 10.07 -9.58
CA THR A 218 -38.83 8.87 -9.56
C THR A 218 -38.60 8.05 -10.83
N GLN A 219 -37.82 6.97 -10.78
CA GLN A 219 -38.00 5.84 -11.71
C GLN A 219 -37.75 4.48 -11.04
N ALA A 220 -38.61 3.53 -11.41
CA ALA A 220 -38.62 2.14 -10.96
C ALA A 220 -37.52 1.30 -11.64
N PRO A 221 -37.08 0.20 -11.01
CA PRO A 221 -35.99 -0.63 -11.54
C PRO A 221 -36.47 -1.46 -12.73
N SER A 222 -35.69 -1.45 -13.81
CA SER A 222 -35.74 -2.48 -14.87
C SER A 222 -34.36 -3.14 -14.94
N GLY A 223 -34.15 -4.15 -14.10
CA GLY A 223 -32.96 -4.98 -14.14
C GLY A 223 -33.06 -6.00 -15.26
N ASN A 224 -32.25 -5.82 -16.30
CA ASN A 224 -31.84 -6.91 -17.18
C ASN A 224 -30.37 -7.20 -16.88
N THR A 225 -30.11 -8.20 -16.06
CA THR A 225 -28.78 -8.77 -15.84
C THR A 225 -28.36 -9.51 -17.11
N GLN A 226 -27.50 -8.89 -17.92
CA GLN A 226 -26.65 -9.61 -18.84
C GLN A 226 -25.29 -9.78 -18.18
N THR A 227 -25.05 -10.99 -17.68
CA THR A 227 -23.73 -11.47 -17.30
C THR A 227 -22.86 -11.53 -18.55
N VAL A 228 -21.92 -10.60 -18.68
CA VAL A 228 -20.81 -10.73 -19.61
C VAL A 228 -19.83 -11.72 -18.96
N HIS A 229 -19.63 -12.87 -19.59
CA HIS A 229 -18.55 -13.78 -19.20
C HIS A 229 -17.22 -13.06 -19.46
N ALA A 230 -16.55 -12.66 -18.38
CA ALA A 230 -15.13 -12.30 -18.42
C ALA A 230 -14.32 -13.58 -18.62
N ASP A 231 -13.26 -13.51 -19.43
CA ASP A 231 -12.36 -14.62 -19.70
C ASP A 231 -11.88 -15.26 -18.38
N ASP A 232 -12.07 -16.58 -18.31
CA ASP A 232 -11.92 -17.41 -17.14
C ASP A 232 -10.42 -17.72 -16.94
N THR A 233 -9.69 -16.76 -16.35
CA THR A 233 -8.39 -17.02 -15.73
C THR A 233 -8.44 -16.45 -14.32
N PRO A 234 -8.25 -17.24 -13.25
CA PRO A 234 -8.31 -16.72 -11.90
C PRO A 234 -7.15 -15.71 -11.71
N VAL A 235 -7.49 -14.44 -11.54
CA VAL A 235 -6.53 -13.44 -11.08
C VAL A 235 -6.32 -13.71 -9.59
N TYR A 236 -5.21 -14.35 -9.26
CA TYR A 236 -4.85 -14.59 -7.86
C TYR A 236 -4.73 -13.26 -7.13
N SER A 237 -5.30 -13.22 -5.94
CA SER A 237 -5.47 -12.01 -5.15
C SER A 237 -5.43 -12.37 -3.67
N ARG A 238 -5.56 -11.37 -2.81
CA ARG A 238 -5.69 -11.60 -1.39
C ARG A 238 -6.90 -12.47 -1.02
N ALA A 239 -8.02 -12.37 -1.75
CA ALA A 239 -9.20 -13.22 -1.50
C ALA A 239 -9.04 -14.64 -2.06
N HIS A 240 -8.18 -14.80 -3.08
CA HIS A 240 -7.93 -16.06 -3.76
C HIS A 240 -6.42 -16.23 -3.97
N PRO A 241 -5.66 -16.61 -2.92
CA PRO A 241 -4.21 -16.75 -3.02
C PRO A 241 -3.80 -17.89 -3.95
N PHE A 242 -2.62 -17.76 -4.53
CA PHE A 242 -1.96 -18.84 -5.24
C PHE A 242 -1.18 -19.72 -4.25
N HIS A 243 -1.16 -21.04 -4.47
CA HIS A 243 -0.37 -21.96 -3.65
C HIS A 243 0.95 -22.26 -4.37
N ALA A 244 1.97 -21.46 -4.07
CA ALA A 244 3.29 -21.55 -4.69
C ALA A 244 4.14 -22.64 -4.04
N GLU A 245 4.75 -23.51 -4.83
CA GLU A 245 5.69 -24.54 -4.35
C GLU A 245 7.03 -23.91 -3.96
N ILE A 246 7.62 -24.37 -2.86
CA ILE A 246 8.97 -23.96 -2.46
C ILE A 246 9.99 -24.72 -3.29
N LEU A 247 10.68 -24.01 -4.17
CA LEU A 247 11.75 -24.52 -5.00
C LEU A 247 13.06 -24.62 -4.21
N GLU A 248 13.40 -23.57 -3.46
CA GLU A 248 14.68 -23.50 -2.76
C GLU A 248 14.54 -22.69 -1.45
N ASN A 249 15.28 -23.11 -0.41
CA ASN A 249 15.26 -22.43 0.89
C ASN A 249 16.64 -22.50 1.57
N ILE A 250 17.47 -21.49 1.29
CA ILE A 250 18.89 -21.47 1.66
C ILE A 250 19.12 -20.47 2.78
N ASN A 251 19.87 -20.86 3.81
CA ASN A 251 20.40 -19.90 4.77
C ASN A 251 21.61 -19.16 4.16
N LEU A 252 21.47 -17.84 4.00
CA LEU A 252 22.50 -16.96 3.44
C LEU A 252 23.61 -16.64 4.44
N ASN A 253 23.36 -16.84 5.74
CA ASN A 253 24.37 -16.55 6.76
C ASN A 253 25.45 -17.64 6.81
N GLY A 254 26.69 -17.19 6.94
CA GLY A 254 27.84 -18.03 7.18
C GLY A 254 27.85 -18.66 8.58
N ARG A 255 28.69 -19.69 8.73
CA ARG A 255 28.83 -20.44 9.98
C ARG A 255 29.20 -19.51 11.14
N GLY A 256 28.45 -19.60 12.24
CA GLY A 256 28.70 -18.84 13.47
C GLY A 256 27.97 -17.51 13.55
N SER A 257 27.17 -17.14 12.53
CA SER A 257 26.22 -16.04 12.66
C SER A 257 25.25 -16.28 13.82
N ASN A 258 24.86 -15.20 14.49
CA ASN A 258 23.75 -15.15 15.44
C ASN A 258 22.39 -14.87 14.74
N LYS A 259 22.40 -14.71 13.42
CA LYS A 259 21.24 -14.47 12.58
C LYS A 259 21.02 -15.66 11.65
N GLU A 260 19.80 -15.72 11.11
CA GLU A 260 19.44 -16.61 10.02
C GLU A 260 18.57 -15.81 9.07
N THR A 261 19.02 -15.72 7.83
CA THR A 261 18.36 -14.99 6.75
C THR A 261 18.25 -15.94 5.58
N ARG A 262 17.01 -16.23 5.19
CA ARG A 262 16.69 -17.19 4.15
C ARG A 262 16.56 -16.51 2.80
N HIS A 263 17.19 -17.11 1.80
CA HIS A 263 16.77 -16.96 0.42
C HIS A 263 15.71 -18.01 0.15
N LEU A 264 14.51 -17.59 -0.24
CA LEU A 264 13.38 -18.47 -0.52
C LEU A 264 12.95 -18.25 -1.96
N GLU A 265 12.91 -19.31 -2.75
CA GLU A 265 12.45 -19.31 -4.14
C GLU A 265 11.09 -20.04 -4.20
N LEU A 266 10.11 -19.40 -4.82
CA LEU A 266 8.76 -19.94 -4.97
C LEU A 266 8.38 -20.04 -6.45
N ASP A 267 7.83 -21.19 -6.82
CA ASP A 267 7.32 -21.45 -8.16
C ASP A 267 6.03 -20.67 -8.41
N LEU A 268 5.97 -19.96 -9.52
CA LEU A 268 4.83 -19.22 -10.05
C LEU A 268 4.32 -19.80 -11.38
N GLU A 269 4.85 -20.93 -11.86
CA GLU A 269 4.43 -21.55 -13.12
C GLU A 269 2.90 -21.77 -13.13
N GLY A 270 2.27 -21.36 -14.23
CA GLY A 270 0.82 -21.51 -14.42
C GLY A 270 -0.06 -20.57 -13.57
N SER A 271 0.53 -19.73 -12.71
CA SER A 271 -0.23 -18.77 -11.89
C SER A 271 -0.72 -17.56 -12.70
N ASN A 272 -0.02 -17.19 -13.77
CA ASN A 272 -0.18 -15.90 -14.46
C ASN A 272 -0.01 -14.67 -13.54
N LEU A 273 0.62 -14.84 -12.37
CA LEU A 273 0.99 -13.73 -11.51
C LEU A 273 2.10 -12.92 -12.20
N SER A 274 1.93 -11.60 -12.19
CA SER A 274 2.94 -10.67 -12.70
C SER A 274 3.43 -9.74 -11.61
N TYR A 275 4.73 -9.56 -11.52
CA TYR A 275 5.38 -8.66 -10.58
C TYR A 275 6.49 -7.88 -11.26
N GLU A 276 6.77 -6.70 -10.75
CA GLU A 276 7.86 -5.84 -11.20
C GLU A 276 8.80 -5.59 -10.02
N PRO A 277 10.10 -5.34 -10.27
CA PRO A 277 11.04 -4.97 -9.23
C PRO A 277 10.48 -3.88 -8.29
N GLY A 278 10.60 -4.13 -6.99
CA GLY A 278 10.05 -3.27 -5.93
C GLY A 278 8.61 -3.59 -5.50
N ASP A 279 7.93 -4.51 -6.18
CA ASP A 279 6.72 -5.14 -5.62
C ASP A 279 7.05 -6.00 -4.38
N SER A 280 6.02 -6.35 -3.62
CA SER A 280 6.12 -7.28 -2.49
C SER A 280 5.33 -8.55 -2.77
N LEU A 281 5.79 -9.68 -2.23
CA LEU A 281 4.99 -10.89 -2.15
C LEU A 281 4.38 -10.98 -0.75
N ALA A 282 3.07 -11.15 -0.69
CA ALA A 282 2.36 -11.44 0.53
C ALA A 282 2.33 -12.96 0.76
N ILE A 283 2.65 -13.41 1.96
CA ILE A 283 2.48 -14.79 2.40
C ILE A 283 1.38 -14.82 3.46
N PHE A 284 0.43 -15.76 3.34
CA PHE A 284 -0.51 -16.06 4.42
C PHE A 284 0.17 -16.98 5.43
N PRO A 285 0.44 -16.48 6.65
CA PRO A 285 1.18 -17.27 7.61
C PRO A 285 0.28 -18.21 8.40
N GLU A 286 0.88 -19.23 8.99
CA GLU A 286 0.22 -20.11 9.96
C GLU A 286 0.87 -19.96 11.33
N ASN A 287 0.10 -19.97 12.41
CA ASN A 287 0.62 -19.97 13.78
C ASN A 287 1.42 -21.23 14.09
N ASP A 288 2.30 -21.14 15.09
CA ASP A 288 3.03 -22.31 15.60
C ASP A 288 2.06 -23.31 16.25
N GLU A 289 2.14 -24.57 15.82
CA GLU A 289 1.26 -25.64 16.32
C GLU A 289 1.39 -25.82 17.83
N SER A 290 2.61 -25.73 18.36
CA SER A 290 2.85 -25.90 19.79
C SER A 290 2.26 -24.74 20.61
N LEU A 291 2.30 -23.50 20.11
CA LEU A 291 1.65 -22.36 20.75
C LEU A 291 0.12 -22.53 20.76
N VAL A 292 -0.47 -22.92 19.62
CA VAL A 292 -1.92 -23.17 19.51
C VAL A 292 -2.36 -24.29 20.45
N ASP A 293 -1.65 -25.42 20.46
CA ASP A 293 -1.98 -26.56 21.32
C ASP A 293 -1.85 -26.21 22.82
N GLN A 294 -0.87 -25.37 23.18
CA GLN A 294 -0.74 -24.85 24.54
C GLN A 294 -1.89 -23.92 24.92
N LEU A 295 -2.33 -23.05 24.01
CA LEU A 295 -3.47 -22.15 24.23
C LEU A 295 -4.78 -22.92 24.43
N ILE A 296 -5.08 -23.87 23.54
CA ILE A 296 -6.27 -24.74 23.66
C ILE A 296 -6.26 -25.49 24.99
N LYS A 297 -5.10 -26.02 25.38
CA LYS A 297 -4.94 -26.73 26.64
C LYS A 297 -5.13 -25.83 27.86
N GLU A 298 -4.57 -24.62 27.84
CA GLU A 298 -4.69 -23.65 28.94
C GLU A 298 -6.14 -23.25 29.17
N MET A 299 -6.89 -23.04 28.08
CA MET A 299 -8.31 -22.69 28.13
C MET A 299 -9.24 -23.88 28.39
N GLY A 300 -8.72 -25.11 28.31
CA GLY A 300 -9.51 -26.33 28.47
C GLY A 300 -10.52 -26.55 27.35
N TRP A 301 -10.25 -26.04 26.14
CA TRP A 301 -11.15 -26.13 25.00
C TRP A 301 -11.03 -27.48 24.27
N ASN A 302 -12.09 -27.83 23.53
CA ASN A 302 -12.06 -28.97 22.62
C ASN A 302 -11.47 -28.54 21.26
N PRO A 303 -10.33 -29.08 20.81
CA PRO A 303 -9.71 -28.69 19.54
C PRO A 303 -10.60 -28.95 18.32
N GLU A 304 -11.49 -29.94 18.38
CA GLU A 304 -12.41 -30.32 17.30
C GLU A 304 -13.75 -29.57 17.34
N GLU A 305 -13.91 -28.61 18.26
CA GLU A 305 -15.12 -27.79 18.33
C GLU A 305 -15.28 -26.98 17.03
N SER A 306 -16.47 -27.07 16.42
CA SER A 306 -16.75 -26.36 15.18
C SER A 306 -17.05 -24.89 15.46
N VAL A 307 -16.25 -24.00 14.87
CA VAL A 307 -16.37 -22.55 15.04
C VAL A 307 -16.56 -21.85 13.70
N PRO A 308 -17.52 -20.91 13.58
CA PRO A 308 -17.60 -20.03 12.42
C PRO A 308 -16.42 -19.06 12.38
N ILE A 309 -15.74 -18.98 11.24
CA ILE A 309 -14.53 -18.17 11.05
C ILE A 309 -14.76 -16.88 10.25
N ASN A 310 -15.92 -16.73 9.63
CA ASN A 310 -16.34 -15.52 8.91
C ASN A 310 -17.87 -15.37 8.94
N LYS A 311 -18.37 -14.21 8.45
CA LYS A 311 -19.81 -13.92 8.36
C LYS A 311 -20.52 -14.76 7.28
N ASP A 312 -19.77 -15.29 6.31
CA ASP A 312 -20.30 -16.14 5.24
C ASP A 312 -20.68 -17.55 5.71
N GLY A 313 -20.40 -17.86 6.98
CA GLY A 313 -20.76 -19.12 7.61
C GLY A 313 -19.78 -20.25 7.33
N GLU A 314 -18.54 -19.93 6.93
CA GLU A 314 -17.48 -20.93 6.88
C GLU A 314 -17.15 -21.42 8.29
N ILE A 315 -17.05 -22.74 8.44
CA ILE A 315 -16.84 -23.42 9.71
C ILE A 315 -15.54 -24.22 9.64
N ARG A 316 -14.71 -24.11 10.67
CA ARG A 316 -13.49 -24.89 10.87
C ARG A 316 -13.47 -25.51 12.26
N SER A 317 -12.57 -26.47 12.49
CA SER A 317 -12.23 -26.85 13.86
C SER A 317 -11.57 -25.66 14.58
N LEU A 318 -11.71 -25.58 15.90
CA LEU A 318 -11.06 -24.55 16.71
C LEU A 318 -9.55 -24.54 16.50
N ARG A 319 -8.93 -25.72 16.39
CA ARG A 319 -7.49 -25.83 16.15
C ARG A 319 -7.09 -25.24 14.80
N GLU A 320 -7.78 -25.58 13.72
CA GLU A 320 -7.52 -24.99 12.39
C GLU A 320 -7.75 -23.47 12.39
N ALA A 321 -8.82 -23.00 13.02
CA ALA A 321 -9.12 -21.57 13.10
C ALA A 321 -8.00 -20.79 13.82
N LEU A 322 -7.47 -21.32 14.92
CA LEU A 322 -6.34 -20.73 15.64
C LEU A 322 -5.01 -20.88 14.89
N LEU A 323 -4.88 -21.86 13.99
CA LEU A 323 -3.67 -22.02 13.17
C LEU A 323 -3.62 -21.02 12.02
N SER A 324 -4.71 -20.83 11.27
CA SER A 324 -4.66 -20.13 9.98
C SER A 324 -5.58 -18.91 9.88
N THR A 325 -6.46 -18.67 10.85
CA THR A 325 -7.44 -17.57 10.75
C THR A 325 -7.17 -16.45 11.75
N TYR A 326 -6.85 -16.77 13.00
CA TYR A 326 -6.76 -15.77 14.07
C TYR A 326 -5.31 -15.46 14.47
N GLU A 327 -5.04 -14.21 14.81
CA GLU A 327 -3.75 -13.79 15.36
C GLU A 327 -3.63 -14.25 16.82
N THR A 328 -2.53 -14.93 17.16
CA THR A 328 -2.29 -15.45 18.51
C THR A 328 -1.01 -14.93 19.16
N THR A 329 -0.14 -14.28 18.38
CA THR A 329 1.19 -13.83 18.81
C THR A 329 1.27 -12.35 19.15
N CYS A 330 0.28 -11.56 18.74
CA CYS A 330 0.22 -10.12 19.00
C CYS A 330 -0.95 -9.76 19.92
N LEU A 331 -0.67 -8.97 20.96
CA LEU A 331 -1.70 -8.37 21.81
C LEU A 331 -1.92 -6.91 21.41
N THR A 332 -3.17 -6.53 21.19
CA THR A 332 -3.55 -5.17 20.81
C THR A 332 -4.46 -4.55 21.88
N LYS A 333 -4.49 -3.21 21.94
CA LYS A 333 -5.39 -2.55 22.89
C LYS A 333 -6.87 -2.94 22.70
N PRO A 334 -7.42 -3.00 21.46
CA PRO A 334 -8.79 -3.47 21.24
C PRO A 334 -9.04 -4.89 21.75
N LEU A 335 -8.05 -5.79 21.66
CA LEU A 335 -8.16 -7.14 22.23
C LEU A 335 -8.34 -7.08 23.75
N LEU A 336 -7.45 -6.34 24.45
CA LEU A 336 -7.52 -6.19 25.91
C LEU A 336 -8.85 -5.56 26.36
N GLU A 337 -9.32 -4.51 25.67
CA GLU A 337 -10.58 -3.83 25.97
C GLU A 337 -11.79 -4.77 25.80
N LYS A 338 -11.86 -5.54 24.70
CA LYS A 338 -12.95 -6.51 24.47
C LYS A 338 -12.90 -7.66 25.46
N ALA A 339 -11.70 -8.15 25.78
CA ALA A 339 -11.46 -9.23 26.73
C ALA A 339 -11.92 -8.90 28.15
N GLN A 340 -11.98 -7.62 28.53
CA GLN A 340 -12.51 -7.20 29.83
C GLN A 340 -13.95 -7.69 30.08
N THR A 341 -14.74 -7.89 29.02
CA THR A 341 -16.10 -8.44 29.14
C THR A 341 -16.14 -9.94 29.43
N LEU A 342 -15.00 -10.63 29.26
CA LEU A 342 -14.84 -12.07 29.40
C LEU A 342 -14.10 -12.47 30.68
N THR A 343 -13.77 -11.54 31.58
CA THR A 343 -13.10 -11.86 32.86
C THR A 343 -13.57 -10.93 33.98
N ASP A 344 -13.51 -11.40 35.22
CA ASP A 344 -13.71 -10.55 36.41
C ASP A 344 -12.38 -10.03 36.98
N ASN A 345 -11.26 -10.24 36.28
CA ASN A 345 -9.95 -9.86 36.78
C ASN A 345 -9.78 -8.33 36.79
N GLU A 346 -9.82 -7.73 37.98
CA GLU A 346 -9.70 -6.28 38.19
C GLU A 346 -8.36 -5.72 37.69
N GLN A 347 -7.29 -6.53 37.64
CA GLN A 347 -5.97 -6.06 37.17
C GLN A 347 -5.99 -5.71 35.68
N LEU A 348 -6.76 -6.42 34.86
CA LEU A 348 -6.92 -6.06 33.44
C LEU A 348 -7.59 -4.69 33.31
N ALA A 349 -8.59 -4.42 34.15
CA ALA A 349 -9.28 -3.13 34.18
C ALA A 349 -8.36 -1.99 34.64
N GLU A 350 -7.48 -2.25 35.60
CA GLU A 350 -6.48 -1.28 36.08
C GLU A 350 -5.44 -0.95 35.02
N ILE A 351 -4.86 -1.97 34.37
CA ILE A 351 -3.84 -1.78 33.32
C ILE A 351 -4.40 -1.00 32.13
N LEU A 352 -5.66 -1.24 31.75
CA LEU A 352 -6.32 -0.52 30.66
C LEU A 352 -6.53 0.98 30.92
N GLN A 353 -6.55 1.42 32.19
CA GLN A 353 -6.70 2.84 32.54
C GLN A 353 -5.40 3.63 32.32
N ASP A 354 -4.25 2.96 32.29
CA ASP A 354 -2.94 3.59 32.22
C ASP A 354 -2.23 3.25 30.89
N PRO A 355 -2.05 4.26 30.00
CA PRO A 355 -1.33 4.08 28.74
C PRO A 355 0.07 3.47 28.86
N GLU A 356 0.82 3.77 29.91
CA GLU A 356 2.15 3.22 30.09
C GLU A 356 2.09 1.74 30.45
N GLN A 357 1.11 1.34 31.27
CA GLN A 357 0.99 -0.02 31.75
C GLN A 357 0.53 -0.99 30.67
N TRP A 358 -0.53 -0.68 29.91
CA TRP A 358 -1.00 -1.62 28.88
C TRP A 358 0.02 -1.75 27.75
N LYS A 359 0.71 -0.65 27.37
CA LYS A 359 1.80 -0.70 26.37
C LYS A 359 2.96 -1.57 26.84
N ALA A 360 3.38 -1.38 28.09
CA ALA A 360 4.43 -2.21 28.69
C ALA A 360 4.00 -3.68 28.82
N TYR A 361 2.71 -3.93 29.04
CA TYR A 361 2.17 -5.28 29.15
C TYR A 361 2.20 -6.02 27.80
N ILE A 362 1.68 -5.42 26.73
CA ILE A 362 1.59 -6.08 25.42
C ILE A 362 2.97 -6.35 24.81
N TYR A 363 4.00 -5.58 25.18
CA TYR A 363 5.34 -5.74 24.63
C TYR A 363 5.94 -7.11 24.95
N GLY A 364 6.16 -7.91 23.91
CA GLY A 364 6.77 -9.24 24.00
C GLY A 364 5.87 -10.34 24.58
N ARG A 365 4.57 -10.07 24.78
CA ARG A 365 3.58 -11.06 25.21
C ARG A 365 2.67 -11.48 24.06
N ASP A 366 2.20 -12.72 24.13
CA ASP A 366 1.22 -13.28 23.19
C ASP A 366 -0.10 -13.65 23.91
N VAL A 367 -1.08 -14.19 23.17
CA VAL A 367 -2.39 -14.57 23.72
C VAL A 367 -2.26 -15.64 24.81
N LEU A 368 -1.25 -16.52 24.75
CA LEU A 368 -1.03 -17.53 25.79
C LEU A 368 -0.59 -16.89 27.13
N ASP A 369 0.24 -15.85 27.12
CA ASP A 369 0.53 -15.10 28.36
C ASP A 369 -0.73 -14.42 28.87
N PHE A 370 -1.45 -13.77 27.96
CA PHE A 370 -2.65 -13.02 28.29
C PHE A 370 -3.69 -13.89 29.00
N VAL A 371 -3.95 -15.09 28.47
CA VAL A 371 -4.94 -15.99 29.08
C VAL A 371 -4.51 -16.51 30.44
N ARG A 372 -3.21 -16.68 30.66
CA ARG A 372 -2.65 -17.12 31.96
C ARG A 372 -2.71 -16.04 33.01
N ASP A 373 -2.42 -14.80 32.62
CA ASP A 373 -2.33 -13.68 33.55
C ASP A 373 -3.72 -13.20 34.01
N PHE A 374 -4.71 -13.16 33.10
CA PHE A 374 -6.03 -12.57 33.39
C PHE A 374 -7.20 -13.56 33.43
N GLY A 375 -6.92 -14.86 33.40
CA GLY A 375 -7.91 -15.88 33.69
C GLY A 375 -8.46 -15.79 35.13
N PRO A 376 -9.53 -16.54 35.46
CA PRO A 376 -10.29 -17.41 34.57
C PRO A 376 -11.20 -16.63 33.60
N TRP A 377 -11.39 -17.19 32.42
CA TRP A 377 -12.21 -16.60 31.36
C TRP A 377 -13.65 -17.13 31.38
N LYS A 378 -14.59 -16.25 31.07
CA LYS A 378 -16.02 -16.50 30.93
C LYS A 378 -16.40 -16.50 29.46
N GLY A 379 -17.57 -17.05 29.17
CA GLY A 379 -18.10 -17.14 27.81
C GLY A 379 -17.79 -18.47 27.14
N THR A 380 -18.22 -18.58 25.90
CA THR A 380 -17.98 -19.72 25.01
C THR A 380 -16.65 -19.56 24.27
N VAL A 381 -16.20 -20.63 23.60
CA VAL A 381 -15.09 -20.55 22.64
C VAL A 381 -15.34 -19.43 21.62
N GLN A 382 -16.58 -19.34 21.12
CA GLN A 382 -16.97 -18.33 20.14
C GLN A 382 -16.80 -16.90 20.65
N ASP A 383 -17.16 -16.65 21.91
CA ASP A 383 -17.04 -15.33 22.52
C ASP A 383 -15.57 -14.89 22.58
N PHE A 384 -14.65 -15.82 22.87
CA PHE A 384 -13.23 -15.52 22.95
C PHE A 384 -12.57 -15.40 21.58
N ILE A 385 -12.82 -16.31 20.63
CA ILE A 385 -12.23 -16.16 19.29
C ILE A 385 -12.78 -14.91 18.57
N GLY A 386 -14.00 -14.49 18.88
CA GLY A 386 -14.62 -13.29 18.31
C GLY A 386 -13.96 -11.97 18.75
N ILE A 387 -13.10 -11.97 19.77
CA ILE A 387 -12.31 -10.80 20.15
C ILE A 387 -10.92 -10.78 19.53
N LEU A 388 -10.44 -11.91 18.99
CA LEU A 388 -9.19 -11.98 18.25
C LEU A 388 -9.36 -11.31 16.88
N ARG A 389 -8.31 -10.64 16.41
CA ARG A 389 -8.22 -10.16 15.02
C ARG A 389 -7.89 -11.33 14.09
N LYS A 390 -8.20 -11.21 12.80
CA LYS A 390 -7.69 -12.16 11.80
C LYS A 390 -6.17 -12.03 11.70
N ILE A 391 -5.49 -13.15 11.41
CA ILE A 391 -4.04 -13.16 11.21
C ILE A 391 -3.71 -12.35 9.95
N PRO A 392 -2.83 -11.34 10.04
CA PRO A 392 -2.46 -10.57 8.87
C PRO A 392 -1.51 -11.37 7.96
N VAL A 393 -1.56 -11.07 6.67
CA VAL A 393 -0.54 -11.53 5.72
C VAL A 393 0.81 -10.86 6.03
N ARG A 394 1.91 -11.53 5.70
CA ARG A 394 3.25 -10.93 5.81
C ARG A 394 3.76 -10.55 4.43
N LEU A 395 4.05 -9.26 4.25
CA LEU A 395 4.67 -8.72 3.05
C LEU A 395 6.19 -8.87 3.14
N TYR A 396 6.79 -9.31 2.04
CA TYR A 396 8.23 -9.35 1.83
C TYR A 396 8.56 -8.68 0.49
N SER A 397 9.47 -7.72 0.49
CA SER A 397 9.96 -7.11 -0.75
C SER A 397 10.57 -8.21 -1.65
N ILE A 398 10.15 -8.24 -2.92
CA ILE A 398 10.60 -9.26 -3.87
C ILE A 398 12.09 -9.05 -4.18
N ALA A 399 12.84 -10.15 -4.17
CA ALA A 399 14.28 -10.19 -4.35
C ALA A 399 14.74 -10.68 -5.73
N SER A 400 13.81 -10.90 -6.66
CA SER A 400 14.04 -11.30 -8.05
C SER A 400 13.42 -10.32 -9.04
N SER A 401 13.93 -10.28 -10.27
CA SER A 401 13.22 -9.73 -11.42
C SER A 401 12.45 -10.84 -12.14
N GLN A 402 11.22 -10.55 -12.56
CA GLN A 402 10.45 -11.48 -13.39
C GLN A 402 11.00 -11.56 -14.82
N ALA A 403 11.73 -10.55 -15.30
CA ALA A 403 12.41 -10.63 -16.59
C ALA A 403 13.53 -11.68 -16.54
N ALA A 404 14.28 -11.73 -15.44
CA ALA A 404 15.35 -12.71 -15.23
C ALA A 404 14.82 -14.09 -14.79
N ASN A 405 13.71 -14.14 -14.05
CA ASN A 405 13.11 -15.37 -13.51
C ASN A 405 11.60 -15.38 -13.81
N PRO A 406 11.18 -15.79 -15.03
CA PRO A 406 9.79 -15.65 -15.50
C PRO A 406 8.75 -16.37 -14.64
N ASP A 407 9.09 -17.56 -14.18
CA ASP A 407 8.19 -18.48 -13.48
C ASP A 407 8.51 -18.61 -11.99
N GLU A 408 9.37 -17.73 -11.44
CA GLU A 408 9.82 -17.82 -10.04
C GLU A 408 9.73 -16.47 -9.34
N VAL A 409 9.59 -16.47 -8.02
CA VAL A 409 9.71 -15.27 -7.17
C VAL A 409 10.59 -15.56 -5.97
N HIS A 410 11.58 -14.68 -5.74
CA HIS A 410 12.57 -14.87 -4.69
C HIS A 410 12.32 -13.90 -3.54
N LEU A 411 12.56 -14.32 -2.31
CA LEU A 411 12.43 -13.51 -1.10
C LEU A 411 13.69 -13.58 -0.24
N THR A 412 13.94 -12.52 0.53
CA THR A 412 15.01 -12.47 1.54
C THR A 412 14.41 -12.29 2.93
N ILE A 413 14.34 -13.36 3.71
CA ILE A 413 13.56 -13.42 4.95
C ILE A 413 14.47 -13.58 6.18
N GLY A 414 14.48 -12.58 7.06
CA GLY A 414 15.14 -12.68 8.37
C GLY A 414 14.29 -13.47 9.37
N ALA A 415 14.82 -14.57 9.91
CA ALA A 415 14.16 -15.38 10.93
C ALA A 415 14.12 -14.65 12.28
N LEU A 416 12.91 -14.40 12.81
CA LEU A 416 12.73 -13.64 14.05
C LEU A 416 12.63 -14.58 15.24
N ARG A 417 13.60 -14.46 16.16
CA ARG A 417 13.62 -15.19 17.44
C ARG A 417 14.10 -14.26 18.55
N TYR A 418 13.40 -14.28 19.67
CA TYR A 418 13.83 -13.55 20.87
C TYR A 418 13.28 -14.20 22.14
N GLU A 419 13.83 -13.87 23.31
CA GLU A 419 13.29 -14.31 24.59
C GLU A 419 12.54 -13.14 25.24
N ALA A 420 11.31 -13.40 25.68
CA ALA A 420 10.52 -12.42 26.41
C ALA A 420 9.58 -13.11 27.42
N HIS A 421 9.53 -12.55 28.63
CA HIS A 421 8.72 -13.04 29.75
C HIS A 421 8.93 -14.54 30.03
N GLY A 422 10.19 -14.99 30.01
CA GLY A 422 10.57 -16.37 30.32
C GLY A 422 10.20 -17.40 29.24
N ARG A 423 9.78 -16.97 28.05
CA ARG A 423 9.50 -17.83 26.91
C ARG A 423 10.27 -17.38 25.66
N GLN A 424 10.61 -18.36 24.83
CA GLN A 424 11.07 -18.10 23.48
C GLN A 424 9.90 -17.62 22.63
N ARG A 425 10.14 -16.57 21.84
CA ARG A 425 9.21 -15.96 20.89
C ARG A 425 9.72 -16.16 19.50
N LEU A 426 8.80 -16.51 18.61
CA LEU A 426 9.06 -16.89 17.23
C LEU A 426 8.20 -15.99 16.34
N GLY A 427 8.77 -15.40 15.30
CA GLY A 427 7.99 -14.70 14.28
C GLY A 427 7.17 -15.71 13.49
N VAL A 428 5.86 -15.48 13.36
CA VAL A 428 4.92 -16.43 12.74
C VAL A 428 5.38 -16.84 11.33
N CYS A 429 5.43 -15.88 10.40
CA CYS A 429 5.75 -16.15 9.00
C CYS A 429 7.23 -16.47 8.79
N SER A 430 8.13 -15.75 9.47
CA SER A 430 9.58 -15.94 9.25
C SER A 430 10.08 -17.28 9.77
N ILE A 431 9.50 -17.82 10.85
CA ILE A 431 9.83 -19.16 11.36
C ILE A 431 9.06 -20.25 10.61
N GLN A 432 7.86 -19.98 10.11
CA GLN A 432 7.23 -20.86 9.11
C GLN A 432 8.19 -21.07 7.93
N CYS A 433 8.67 -19.99 7.32
CA CYS A 433 9.60 -20.06 6.19
C CYS A 433 10.95 -20.67 6.57
N ALA A 434 11.51 -20.35 7.74
CA ALA A 434 12.87 -20.80 8.09
C ALA A 434 12.95 -22.23 8.64
N GLU A 435 11.92 -22.70 9.34
CA GLU A 435 11.99 -23.97 10.11
C GLU A 435 10.90 -24.97 9.78
N ARG A 436 9.71 -24.53 9.34
CA ARG A 436 8.55 -25.43 9.16
C ARG A 436 8.24 -25.74 7.70
N ALA A 437 8.65 -24.88 6.77
CA ALA A 437 8.44 -25.05 5.35
C ALA A 437 9.71 -25.59 4.67
N ASN A 438 9.56 -26.71 3.96
CA ASN A 438 10.63 -27.43 3.28
C ASN A 438 10.46 -27.33 1.76
N HIS A 439 11.50 -27.73 1.03
CA HIS A 439 11.41 -27.91 -0.42
C HIS A 439 10.21 -28.81 -0.77
N GLY A 440 9.39 -28.39 -1.72
CA GLY A 440 8.18 -29.07 -2.18
C GLY A 440 6.92 -28.80 -1.35
N ASP A 441 7.03 -28.14 -0.19
CA ASP A 441 5.85 -27.62 0.52
C ASP A 441 5.28 -26.41 -0.24
N GLN A 442 4.03 -26.03 0.05
CA GLN A 442 3.38 -24.89 -0.60
C GLN A 442 3.11 -23.75 0.38
N LEU A 443 3.26 -22.51 -0.11
CA LEU A 443 2.87 -21.30 0.59
C LEU A 443 1.75 -20.60 -0.17
N SER A 444 0.73 -20.15 0.56
CA SER A 444 -0.35 -19.33 0.01
C SER A 444 0.14 -17.89 -0.15
N VAL A 445 0.17 -17.39 -1.38
CA VAL A 445 0.78 -16.11 -1.74
C VAL A 445 -0.06 -15.27 -2.70
N PHE A 446 0.20 -13.97 -2.74
CA PHE A 446 -0.21 -13.08 -3.84
C PHE A 446 0.77 -11.92 -3.97
N VAL A 447 0.79 -11.28 -5.16
CA VAL A 447 1.62 -10.11 -5.42
C VAL A 447 0.91 -8.85 -4.93
N GLN A 448 1.59 -8.09 -4.07
CA GLN A 448 1.20 -6.75 -3.69
C GLN A 448 1.98 -5.74 -4.54
N LYS A 449 1.25 -5.01 -5.39
CA LYS A 449 1.83 -3.97 -6.24
C LYS A 449 2.26 -2.75 -5.42
N ASN A 450 3.47 -2.26 -5.67
CA ASN A 450 3.98 -1.03 -5.07
C ASN A 450 4.39 0.00 -6.13
N PRO A 451 3.47 0.87 -6.57
CA PRO A 451 3.77 1.88 -7.59
C PRO A 451 4.70 3.00 -7.09
N ASN A 452 4.93 3.09 -5.78
CA ASN A 452 5.75 4.14 -5.16
C ASN A 452 7.21 3.73 -4.95
N PHE A 453 7.56 2.48 -5.30
CA PHE A 453 8.91 1.95 -5.16
C PHE A 453 9.31 1.18 -6.43
N LYS A 454 9.68 1.92 -7.49
CA LYS A 454 9.96 1.37 -8.83
C LYS A 454 11.24 1.94 -9.41
N LEU A 455 11.92 1.12 -10.24
CA LEU A 455 12.99 1.59 -11.11
C LEU A 455 12.49 2.74 -12.01
N PRO A 456 13.36 3.67 -12.40
CA PRO A 456 12.99 4.78 -13.27
C PRO A 456 12.62 4.28 -14.67
N GLU A 457 11.62 4.91 -15.30
CA GLU A 457 11.24 4.62 -16.69
C GLU A 457 12.39 4.84 -17.68
N ASN A 458 13.30 5.78 -17.38
CA ASN A 458 14.52 5.97 -18.14
C ASN A 458 15.59 4.97 -17.70
N PRO A 459 15.97 3.97 -18.53
CA PRO A 459 16.96 2.96 -18.16
C PRO A 459 18.37 3.53 -17.96
N ASP A 460 18.66 4.70 -18.51
CA ASP A 460 19.96 5.37 -18.39
C ASP A 460 20.09 6.19 -17.09
N ALA A 461 18.99 6.41 -16.37
CA ALA A 461 19.02 7.19 -15.14
C ALA A 461 19.86 6.49 -14.06
N PRO A 462 20.76 7.18 -13.34
CA PRO A 462 21.51 6.56 -12.26
C PRO A 462 20.62 6.19 -11.07
N VAL A 463 20.97 5.13 -10.36
CA VAL A 463 20.23 4.62 -9.21
C VAL A 463 21.16 4.42 -8.01
N LEU A 464 20.79 5.02 -6.88
CA LEU A 464 21.47 4.92 -5.59
C LEU A 464 20.59 4.10 -4.63
N MET A 465 21.07 2.91 -4.25
CA MET A 465 20.37 1.94 -3.42
C MET A 465 20.99 1.90 -2.03
N ILE A 466 20.20 2.12 -0.98
CA ILE A 466 20.68 2.14 0.40
C ILE A 466 19.87 1.12 1.19
N GLY A 467 20.54 0.06 1.68
CA GLY A 467 19.87 -1.05 2.35
C GLY A 467 20.71 -1.70 3.43
N ALA A 468 20.08 -2.07 4.54
CA ALA A 468 20.71 -2.83 5.61
C ALA A 468 19.99 -4.16 5.84
N GLY A 469 20.76 -5.23 6.06
CA GLY A 469 20.25 -6.58 6.25
C GLY A 469 19.31 -7.01 5.11
N THR A 470 18.09 -7.42 5.44
CA THR A 470 17.06 -7.82 4.47
C THR A 470 16.61 -6.70 3.54
N GLY A 471 16.94 -5.43 3.83
CA GLY A 471 16.67 -4.29 2.96
C GLY A 471 17.40 -4.33 1.60
N VAL A 472 18.28 -5.31 1.35
CA VAL A 472 18.85 -5.55 0.02
C VAL A 472 17.95 -6.33 -0.92
N ALA A 473 16.86 -6.92 -0.43
CA ALA A 473 15.93 -7.71 -1.24
C ALA A 473 15.53 -6.99 -2.54
N PRO A 474 14.91 -5.80 -2.51
CA PRO A 474 14.50 -5.14 -3.75
C PRO A 474 15.68 -4.73 -4.64
N TYR A 475 16.87 -4.53 -4.08
CA TYR A 475 18.06 -4.14 -4.85
C TYR A 475 18.67 -5.30 -5.62
N ARG A 476 18.51 -6.53 -5.12
CA ARG A 476 18.80 -7.74 -5.90
C ARG A 476 17.91 -7.79 -7.14
N SER A 477 16.60 -7.61 -6.93
CA SER A 477 15.61 -7.53 -8.02
C SER A 477 15.91 -6.40 -9.02
N PHE A 478 16.30 -5.22 -8.54
CA PHE A 478 16.65 -4.08 -9.41
C PHE A 478 17.88 -4.38 -10.29
N LEU A 479 18.89 -5.05 -9.74
CA LEU A 479 20.11 -5.38 -10.49
C LEU A 479 19.88 -6.52 -11.48
N GLU A 480 19.07 -7.53 -11.14
CA GLU A 480 18.63 -8.55 -12.09
C GLU A 480 17.86 -7.93 -13.26
N GLU A 481 16.91 -7.01 -12.99
CA GLU A 481 16.16 -6.32 -14.04
C GLU A 481 17.08 -5.52 -14.96
N ARG A 482 18.01 -4.75 -14.37
CA ARG A 482 18.94 -3.92 -15.14
C ARG A 482 19.93 -4.74 -15.97
N GLU A 483 20.33 -5.90 -15.47
CA GLU A 483 21.13 -6.85 -16.23
C GLU A 483 20.34 -7.40 -17.43
N GLU A 484 19.14 -7.92 -17.20
CA GLU A 484 18.32 -8.58 -18.24
C GLU A 484 17.84 -7.60 -19.31
N THR A 485 17.54 -6.36 -18.91
CA THR A 485 17.12 -5.29 -19.84
C THR A 485 18.29 -4.54 -20.48
N GLU A 486 19.54 -4.93 -20.19
CA GLU A 486 20.77 -4.27 -20.65
C GLU A 486 20.78 -2.75 -20.34
N ALA A 487 20.20 -2.34 -19.22
CA ALA A 487 20.10 -0.95 -18.82
C ALA A 487 21.48 -0.33 -18.57
N SER A 488 21.76 0.83 -19.18
CA SER A 488 23.09 1.45 -19.15
C SER A 488 23.32 2.40 -17.95
N GLY A 489 22.25 2.70 -17.21
CA GLY A 489 22.30 3.60 -16.05
C GLY A 489 23.22 3.07 -14.94
N LYS A 490 23.96 3.99 -14.31
CA LYS A 490 24.87 3.63 -13.21
C LYS A 490 24.10 3.14 -11.98
N ASN A 491 24.69 2.20 -11.25
CA ASN A 491 24.12 1.61 -10.03
C ASN A 491 25.10 1.74 -8.87
N TRP A 492 24.65 2.24 -7.72
CA TRP A 492 25.47 2.28 -6.50
C TRP A 492 24.71 1.68 -5.33
N LEU A 493 25.28 0.66 -4.69
CA LEU A 493 24.73 0.03 -3.50
C LEU A 493 25.51 0.42 -2.23
N PHE A 494 24.81 0.96 -1.24
CA PHE A 494 25.27 1.06 0.14
C PHE A 494 24.64 -0.06 0.97
N PHE A 495 25.45 -1.03 1.38
CA PHE A 495 25.00 -2.21 2.12
C PHE A 495 25.48 -2.20 3.57
N GLY A 496 24.58 -2.48 4.52
CA GLY A 496 24.92 -2.58 5.94
C GLY A 496 24.54 -3.92 6.57
N GLU A 497 25.40 -4.49 7.41
CA GLU A 497 25.07 -5.65 8.24
C GLU A 497 25.97 -5.74 9.51
N GLN A 498 25.83 -6.80 10.32
CA GLN A 498 26.63 -7.01 11.53
C GLN A 498 28.07 -7.39 11.22
N HIS A 499 28.28 -8.50 10.51
CA HIS A 499 29.62 -9.06 10.28
C HIS A 499 29.91 -9.37 8.81
N PHE A 500 31.11 -9.01 8.33
CA PHE A 500 31.56 -9.31 6.97
C PHE A 500 31.59 -10.81 6.68
N VAL A 501 32.09 -11.61 7.62
CA VAL A 501 32.36 -13.04 7.38
C VAL A 501 31.09 -13.88 7.40
N SER A 502 30.14 -13.56 8.27
CA SER A 502 28.97 -14.41 8.51
C SER A 502 27.67 -13.85 7.95
N ASP A 503 27.60 -12.56 7.62
CA ASP A 503 26.32 -11.91 7.34
C ASP A 503 26.33 -11.11 6.03
N PHE A 504 27.37 -11.22 5.20
CA PHE A 504 27.40 -10.57 3.89
C PHE A 504 26.49 -11.28 2.89
N LEU A 505 25.20 -10.96 2.95
CA LEU A 505 24.14 -11.51 2.09
C LEU A 505 24.48 -11.32 0.61
N TYR A 506 24.29 -12.37 -0.20
CA TYR A 506 24.51 -12.37 -1.66
C TYR A 506 25.89 -11.90 -2.13
N GLN A 507 26.93 -12.04 -1.30
CA GLN A 507 28.29 -11.56 -1.58
C GLN A 507 28.81 -11.90 -3.00
N VAL A 508 28.59 -13.14 -3.44
CA VAL A 508 29.08 -13.63 -4.75
C VAL A 508 28.38 -12.91 -5.90
N GLU A 509 27.08 -12.66 -5.79
CA GLU A 509 26.30 -11.96 -6.81
C GLU A 509 26.73 -10.50 -6.93
N TRP A 510 26.89 -9.79 -5.80
CA TRP A 510 27.38 -8.40 -5.82
C TRP A 510 28.76 -8.27 -6.47
N GLN A 511 29.66 -9.21 -6.18
CA GLN A 511 31.00 -9.24 -6.77
C GLN A 511 30.95 -9.49 -8.29
N ARG A 512 30.06 -10.38 -8.74
CA ARG A 512 29.83 -10.64 -10.16
C ARG A 512 29.34 -9.38 -10.87
N TRP A 513 28.29 -8.74 -10.36
CA TRP A 513 27.74 -7.51 -10.95
C TRP A 513 28.73 -6.34 -10.94
N LEU A 514 29.61 -6.23 -9.93
CA LEU A 514 30.71 -5.25 -9.92
C LEU A 514 31.73 -5.53 -11.04
N GLN A 515 32.06 -6.80 -11.27
CA GLN A 515 33.02 -7.21 -12.29
C GLN A 515 32.47 -7.00 -13.71
N GLU A 516 31.18 -7.27 -13.91
CA GLU A 516 30.49 -7.14 -15.19
C GLU A 516 30.06 -5.69 -15.49
N GLY A 517 30.05 -4.83 -14.48
CA GLY A 517 29.74 -3.41 -14.61
C GLY A 517 28.25 -3.07 -14.47
N VAL A 518 27.39 -4.07 -14.19
CA VAL A 518 25.98 -3.85 -13.84
C VAL A 518 25.91 -3.04 -12.54
N LEU A 519 26.66 -3.42 -11.51
CA LEU A 519 26.84 -2.63 -10.31
C LEU A 519 28.08 -1.72 -10.48
N THR A 520 27.89 -0.40 -10.49
CA THR A 520 29.00 0.55 -10.71
C THR A 520 29.87 0.68 -9.46
N ASN A 521 29.23 0.87 -8.30
CA ASN A 521 29.91 1.07 -7.02
C ASN A 521 29.20 0.27 -5.92
N MET A 522 29.96 -0.15 -4.92
CA MET A 522 29.42 -0.75 -3.70
C MET A 522 30.22 -0.29 -2.48
N ASP A 523 29.52 0.20 -1.46
CA ASP A 523 30.09 0.56 -0.18
C ASP A 523 29.42 -0.24 0.94
N VAL A 524 30.23 -0.83 1.81
CA VAL A 524 29.78 -1.77 2.83
C VAL A 524 30.04 -1.28 4.26
N ALA A 525 29.10 -1.52 5.15
CA ALA A 525 29.17 -1.16 6.56
C ALA A 525 28.90 -2.37 7.47
N PHE A 526 29.93 -2.82 8.19
CA PHE A 526 29.83 -3.93 9.15
C PHE A 526 29.91 -3.40 10.59
N SER A 527 28.75 -3.38 11.24
CA SER A 527 28.57 -2.68 12.52
C SER A 527 29.23 -3.35 13.72
N ARG A 528 29.68 -4.61 13.59
CA ARG A 528 30.21 -5.42 14.70
C ARG A 528 31.61 -5.99 14.45
N ASP A 529 32.26 -5.63 13.35
CA ASP A 529 33.61 -6.13 13.04
C ASP A 529 34.73 -5.32 13.71
N ASN A 530 34.45 -4.09 14.12
CA ASN A 530 35.39 -3.18 14.80
C ASN A 530 34.81 -2.68 16.13
N GLU A 531 35.65 -2.05 16.96
CA GLU A 531 35.20 -1.40 18.21
C GLU A 531 34.22 -0.24 17.93
N GLU A 532 34.46 0.50 16.85
CA GLU A 532 33.56 1.56 16.38
C GLU A 532 32.49 0.98 15.44
N LYS A 533 31.22 1.31 15.71
CA LYS A 533 30.10 0.85 14.88
C LYS A 533 30.01 1.68 13.60
N VAL A 534 30.16 1.00 12.46
CA VAL A 534 30.00 1.59 11.13
C VAL A 534 28.64 1.20 10.55
N TYR A 535 27.87 2.19 10.12
CA TYR A 535 26.56 2.02 9.49
C TYR A 535 26.52 2.69 8.10
N VAL A 536 25.47 2.47 7.33
CA VAL A 536 25.34 2.97 5.95
C VAL A 536 25.38 4.50 5.87
N GLN A 537 24.78 5.21 6.83
CA GLN A 537 24.84 6.68 6.91
C GLN A 537 26.28 7.20 7.07
N HIS A 538 27.14 6.46 7.79
CA HIS A 538 28.56 6.84 7.90
C HIS A 538 29.27 6.70 6.54
N ARG A 539 28.98 5.63 5.80
CA ARG A 539 29.53 5.44 4.44
C ARG A 539 29.03 6.51 3.47
N LEU A 540 27.75 6.89 3.55
CA LEU A 540 27.21 7.99 2.75
C LEU A 540 27.96 9.30 3.03
N LEU A 541 28.19 9.63 4.30
CA LEU A 541 28.92 10.84 4.70
C LEU A 541 30.41 10.80 4.28
N GLU A 542 31.07 9.64 4.36
CA GLU A 542 32.44 9.46 3.85
C GLU A 542 32.53 9.72 2.34
N LYS A 543 31.46 9.40 1.61
CA LYS A 543 31.31 9.57 0.15
C LYS A 543 30.55 10.83 -0.24
N SER A 544 30.41 11.79 0.67
CA SER A 544 29.49 12.94 0.52
C SER A 544 29.59 13.65 -0.83
N ALA A 545 30.80 14.00 -1.28
CA ALA A 545 31.00 14.72 -2.53
C ALA A 545 30.57 13.92 -3.77
N GLU A 546 30.86 12.60 -3.79
CA GLU A 546 30.45 11.72 -4.88
C GLU A 546 28.93 11.49 -4.86
N VAL A 547 28.35 11.25 -3.68
CA VAL A 547 26.90 11.11 -3.50
C VAL A 547 26.17 12.38 -3.95
N TYR A 548 26.64 13.56 -3.55
CA TYR A 548 26.05 14.82 -3.99
C TYR A 548 26.10 15.00 -5.50
N GLN A 549 27.23 14.67 -6.14
CA GLN A 549 27.32 14.69 -7.60
C GLN A 549 26.31 13.75 -8.26
N TRP A 550 26.08 12.55 -7.70
CA TRP A 550 25.05 11.65 -8.19
C TRP A 550 23.65 12.28 -8.09
N LEU A 551 23.33 12.93 -6.97
CA LEU A 551 22.04 13.63 -6.82
C LEU A 551 21.85 14.71 -7.90
N GLU A 552 22.90 15.47 -8.21
CA GLU A 552 22.90 16.48 -9.28
C GLU A 552 22.81 15.87 -10.69
N ASP A 553 23.33 14.64 -10.88
CA ASP A 553 23.26 13.90 -12.15
C ASP A 553 21.87 13.29 -12.43
N GLY A 554 20.85 13.62 -11.63
CA GLY A 554 19.49 13.11 -11.85
C GLY A 554 19.21 11.75 -11.21
N THR A 555 20.03 11.31 -10.27
CA THR A 555 19.91 9.99 -9.62
C THR A 555 18.55 9.79 -8.94
N TYR A 556 18.05 8.55 -8.98
CA TYR A 556 16.96 8.04 -8.16
C TYR A 556 17.53 7.34 -6.92
N VAL A 557 17.10 7.77 -5.74
CA VAL A 557 17.55 7.29 -4.44
C VAL A 557 16.48 6.39 -3.82
N TYR A 558 16.91 5.22 -3.37
CA TYR A 558 16.06 4.22 -2.73
C TYR A 558 16.61 3.90 -1.35
N VAL A 559 15.72 3.84 -0.35
CA VAL A 559 16.06 3.40 1.02
C VAL A 559 15.14 2.26 1.42
N CYS A 560 15.71 1.15 1.86
CA CYS A 560 14.95 -0.04 2.27
C CYS A 560 15.54 -0.69 3.53
N GLY A 561 14.68 -1.08 4.45
CA GLY A 561 15.04 -1.71 5.74
C GLY A 561 14.36 -1.04 6.93
N ASP A 562 15.04 -1.01 8.08
CA ASP A 562 14.51 -0.53 9.36
C ASP A 562 13.99 0.92 9.28
N GLU A 563 12.68 1.10 9.48
CA GLU A 563 12.02 2.41 9.48
C GLU A 563 12.45 3.27 10.67
N LYS A 564 12.62 2.64 11.84
CA LYS A 564 12.69 3.36 13.12
C LYS A 564 13.99 4.13 13.31
N TYR A 565 15.11 3.56 12.89
CA TYR A 565 16.45 4.13 13.09
C TYR A 565 17.15 4.37 11.76
N MET A 566 17.29 3.33 10.93
CA MET A 566 18.12 3.40 9.72
C MET A 566 17.58 4.42 8.72
N ALA A 567 16.28 4.39 8.41
CA ALA A 567 15.68 5.32 7.46
C ALA A 567 15.79 6.78 7.90
N LYS A 568 15.62 7.05 9.21
CA LYS A 568 15.75 8.40 9.80
C LYS A 568 17.20 8.89 9.70
N ASP A 569 18.16 8.05 10.07
CA ASP A 569 19.59 8.39 10.02
C ASP A 569 20.10 8.60 8.58
N VAL A 570 19.61 7.81 7.63
CA VAL A 570 19.95 7.99 6.20
C VAL A 570 19.37 9.28 5.66
N HIS A 571 18.11 9.61 5.99
CA HIS A 571 17.49 10.86 5.58
C HIS A 571 18.28 12.08 6.11
N GLU A 572 18.66 12.04 7.38
CA GLU A 572 19.50 13.07 8.01
C GLU A 572 20.87 13.20 7.33
N ALA A 573 21.49 12.07 6.96
CA ALA A 573 22.76 12.07 6.25
C ALA A 573 22.64 12.70 4.85
N LEU A 574 21.56 12.43 4.11
CA LEU A 574 21.32 13.06 2.80
C LEU A 574 21.15 14.58 2.92
N ILE A 575 20.41 15.06 3.94
CA ILE A 575 20.29 16.50 4.21
C ILE A 575 21.66 17.10 4.54
N THR A 576 22.44 16.44 5.40
CA THR A 576 23.80 16.88 5.77
C THR A 576 24.73 16.95 4.55
N ILE A 577 24.61 16.00 3.62
CA ILE A 577 25.37 15.98 2.36
C ILE A 577 24.97 17.19 1.49
N ALA A 578 23.67 17.44 1.32
CA ALA A 578 23.19 18.59 0.53
C ALA A 578 23.60 19.94 1.16
N GLU A 579 23.56 20.07 2.49
CA GLU A 579 24.03 21.24 3.22
C GLU A 579 25.52 21.50 2.95
N LYS A 580 26.36 20.47 3.15
CA LYS A 580 27.81 20.58 3.05
C LYS A 580 28.30 20.77 1.62
N GLU A 581 27.89 19.88 0.71
CA GLU A 581 28.44 19.81 -0.65
C GLU A 581 27.69 20.76 -1.61
N GLY A 582 26.41 21.04 -1.35
CA GLY A 582 25.63 22.04 -2.08
C GLY A 582 25.80 23.47 -1.56
N ASN A 583 26.54 23.66 -0.46
CA ASN A 583 26.69 24.96 0.22
C ASN A 583 25.33 25.65 0.48
N MET A 584 24.37 24.83 0.94
CA MET A 584 23.00 25.24 1.22
C MET A 584 22.86 25.58 2.71
N SER A 585 21.86 26.39 3.07
CA SER A 585 21.42 26.43 4.46
C SER A 585 20.70 25.12 4.81
N ARG A 586 20.53 24.82 6.10
CA ARG A 586 19.79 23.63 6.55
C ARG A 586 18.37 23.57 5.97
N GLU A 587 17.66 24.70 5.99
CA GLU A 587 16.28 24.81 5.46
C GLU A 587 16.23 24.58 3.94
N ASP A 588 17.23 25.09 3.21
CA ASP A 588 17.34 24.87 1.76
C ASP A 588 17.68 23.41 1.44
N ALA A 589 18.53 22.76 2.25
CA ALA A 589 18.89 21.35 2.09
C ALA A 589 17.69 20.42 2.36
N GLU A 590 16.91 20.70 3.41
CA GLU A 590 15.63 20.00 3.67
C GLU A 590 14.66 20.17 2.50
N SER A 591 14.51 21.40 2.02
CA SER A 591 13.67 21.71 0.85
C SER A 591 14.14 21.00 -0.43
N TYR A 592 15.45 20.84 -0.61
CA TYR A 592 16.04 20.11 -1.72
C TYR A 592 15.70 18.62 -1.67
N ILE A 593 15.86 17.97 -0.50
CA ILE A 593 15.51 16.55 -0.35
C ILE A 593 14.00 16.33 -0.50
N ASP A 594 13.16 17.24 0.02
CA ASP A 594 11.71 17.19 -0.20
C ASP A 594 11.32 17.40 -1.66
N HIS A 595 12.09 18.19 -2.40
CA HIS A 595 11.90 18.33 -3.84
C HIS A 595 12.18 17.01 -4.57
N LEU A 596 13.25 16.29 -4.21
CA LEU A 596 13.54 14.96 -4.76
C LEU A 596 12.41 13.95 -4.47
N ARG A 597 11.81 14.00 -3.27
CA ARG A 597 10.64 13.17 -2.94
C ARG A 597 9.44 13.49 -3.84
N LYS A 598 9.14 14.78 -4.04
CA LYS A 598 8.04 15.24 -4.92
C LYS A 598 8.27 14.85 -6.38
N GLU A 599 9.52 14.82 -6.83
CA GLU A 599 9.89 14.33 -8.17
C GLU A 599 9.91 12.79 -8.28
N LYS A 600 9.54 12.07 -7.21
CA LYS A 600 9.64 10.60 -7.11
C LYS A 600 11.06 10.09 -7.34
N ARG A 601 12.07 10.92 -7.08
CA ARG A 601 13.50 10.59 -7.17
C ARG A 601 14.09 10.19 -5.81
N TYR A 602 13.36 10.30 -4.72
CA TYR A 602 13.72 9.73 -3.43
C TYR A 602 12.55 8.92 -2.89
N GLN A 603 12.71 7.59 -2.91
CA GLN A 603 11.68 6.59 -2.59
C GLN A 603 12.13 5.73 -1.40
N ARG A 604 11.17 5.28 -0.58
CA ARG A 604 11.43 4.51 0.64
C ARG A 604 10.48 3.32 0.73
N ASP A 605 11.02 2.14 1.02
CA ASP A 605 10.29 0.92 1.35
C ASP A 605 10.82 0.40 2.70
N VAL A 606 10.24 0.92 3.78
CA VAL A 606 10.76 0.75 5.13
C VAL A 606 9.69 0.15 6.04
N TYR A 607 10.13 -0.67 7.00
CA TYR A 607 9.25 -1.49 7.84
C TYR A 607 9.82 -1.77 9.23
#